data_AF-A0A2D7HWM3-F1
#
_entry.id   AF-A0A2D7HWM3-F1
#
_cell.length_a   1.000
_cell.length_b   1.000
_cell.length_c   1.000
_cell.angle_alpha   90.00
_cell.angle_beta   90.00
_cell.angle_gamma   90.00
#
_symmetry.space_group_name_H-M   'P 1'
#
loop_
_entity.id
_entity.type
_entity.pdbx_description
1 polymer ?
#
loop_
_entity_poly.entity_id
_entity_poly.type
_entity_poly.pdbx_seq_one_letter_code
_entity_poly.pdbx_strand_id
1 'polypeptide(L)'
;MAQGNSGSLASFRAEDRPSTHLANSPLAHLRRGSIKTLQVNIGKRCNLACHHCHVESGPLRTERLSEAGCVRVLELLALNPAVEVLDLTGGAPELHEGFRDLVRGARKLGRRVIDRCNLTVLFESGQDDTAQFLADHGVEVVASLPCYTPENVENQRGRNVFDRSIKALQLLNTLGYGQGNDEHALHLVYNPGGAFLPGNQSVLEAEFRERLGAEHGIVFDRLLTLTNMPIKRFAHSLQREGAYDEYMSLLIAHFNPETLPDLMCRSLLSVDHQGYFFDCDFNQACEISIPGSVQNIWQIDDLGELEGNRVGVGPHCFGCTAGSGSSCGGALSADGADGEPGP
;
A
#
# COMPACT_ATOMS: atom_id res chain seq x y z
N MET A 1 -24.06 -24.28 33.69
CA MET A 1 -22.64 -23.92 33.87
C MET A 1 -21.94 -24.08 32.54
N ALA A 2 -21.71 -22.95 31.86
CA ALA A 2 -20.74 -22.77 30.79
C ALA A 2 -20.75 -21.25 30.51
N GLN A 3 -19.94 -20.52 31.27
CA GLN A 3 -19.71 -19.10 31.03
C GLN A 3 -18.81 -18.98 29.79
N GLY A 4 -19.31 -18.32 28.76
CA GLY A 4 -18.51 -17.88 27.63
C GLY A 4 -17.53 -16.82 28.11
N ASN A 5 -16.24 -17.10 27.94
CA ASN A 5 -15.15 -16.21 28.27
C ASN A 5 -15.09 -15.11 27.18
N SER A 6 -15.81 -14.01 27.39
CA SER A 6 -15.59 -12.76 26.67
C SER A 6 -14.24 -12.21 27.08
N GLY A 7 -13.22 -12.42 26.24
CA GLY A 7 -11.91 -11.76 26.37
C GLY A 7 -12.13 -10.26 26.55
N SER A 8 -11.89 -9.81 27.77
CA SER A 8 -12.21 -8.49 28.26
C SER A 8 -11.39 -7.42 27.54
N LEU A 9 -12.08 -6.46 26.92
CA LEU A 9 -11.61 -5.15 26.42
C LEU A 9 -11.05 -4.24 27.54
N ALA A 10 -10.39 -4.80 28.56
CA ALA A 10 -9.92 -4.06 29.72
C ALA A 10 -8.39 -4.00 29.75
N SER A 11 -7.83 -2.95 29.14
CA SER A 11 -6.47 -2.47 29.44
C SER A 11 -6.27 -0.96 29.26
N PHE A 12 -7.25 -0.21 28.75
CA PHE A 12 -7.15 1.25 28.69
C PHE A 12 -8.14 1.92 29.65
N ARG A 13 -7.67 2.89 30.45
CA ARG A 13 -8.59 3.94 30.95
C ARG A 13 -9.21 4.60 29.72
N ALA A 14 -10.42 5.14 29.82
CA ALA A 14 -11.10 5.74 28.65
C ALA A 14 -10.24 6.83 27.95
N GLU A 15 -9.36 7.48 28.72
CA GLU A 15 -8.40 8.50 28.28
C GLU A 15 -7.25 7.93 27.43
N ASP A 16 -6.87 6.67 27.62
CA ASP A 16 -5.72 6.03 26.96
C ASP A 16 -6.11 5.26 25.68
N ARG A 17 -7.39 5.29 25.29
CA ARG A 17 -7.85 4.59 24.09
C ARG A 17 -7.31 5.27 22.83
N PRO A 18 -6.85 4.51 21.81
CA PRO A 18 -6.38 5.10 20.55
C PRO A 18 -7.38 6.05 19.87
N SER A 19 -8.68 5.80 20.02
CA SER A 19 -9.72 6.68 19.50
C SER A 19 -9.78 8.04 20.22
N THR A 20 -9.48 8.08 21.52
CA THR A 20 -9.39 9.32 22.31
C THR A 20 -8.19 10.14 21.87
N HIS A 21 -7.02 9.50 21.69
CA HIS A 21 -5.83 10.16 21.14
C HIS A 21 -6.08 10.72 19.73
N LEU A 22 -6.76 9.94 18.87
CA LEU A 22 -7.09 10.38 17.52
C LEU A 22 -8.00 11.62 17.53
N ALA A 23 -9.05 11.63 18.36
CA ALA A 23 -9.99 12.74 18.45
C ALA A 23 -9.33 14.05 18.93
N ASN A 24 -8.27 13.94 19.73
CA ASN A 24 -7.52 15.08 20.26
C ASN A 24 -6.30 15.47 19.40
N SER A 25 -6.03 14.76 18.30
CA SER A 25 -4.88 15.04 17.43
C SER A 25 -5.30 15.83 16.18
N PRO A 26 -4.34 16.49 15.50
CA PRO A 26 -4.62 17.18 14.23
C PRO A 26 -5.14 16.26 13.11
N LEU A 27 -4.94 14.92 13.21
CA LEU A 27 -5.48 13.95 12.26
C LEU A 27 -7.01 14.01 12.17
N ALA A 28 -7.71 14.27 13.27
CA ALA A 28 -9.18 14.41 13.29
C ALA A 28 -9.70 15.57 12.41
N HIS A 29 -8.81 16.44 11.95
CA HIS A 29 -9.14 17.61 11.14
C HIS A 29 -8.50 17.58 9.76
N LEU A 30 -7.95 16.43 9.36
CA LEU A 30 -7.36 16.26 8.04
C LEU A 30 -8.39 16.52 6.94
N ARG A 31 -7.95 17.25 5.91
CA ARG A 31 -8.76 17.61 4.75
C ARG A 31 -8.05 17.21 3.47
N ARG A 32 -8.86 16.79 2.52
CA ARG A 32 -8.47 16.43 1.16
C ARG A 32 -8.04 17.69 0.40
N GLY A 33 -6.91 17.63 -0.29
CA GLY A 33 -6.55 18.57 -1.34
C GLY A 33 -7.01 18.07 -2.71
N SER A 34 -6.47 18.65 -3.77
CA SER A 34 -6.75 18.19 -5.13
C SER A 34 -6.35 16.73 -5.33
N ILE A 35 -7.24 15.93 -5.94
CA ILE A 35 -6.99 14.52 -6.21
C ILE A 35 -6.03 14.40 -7.39
N LYS A 36 -4.86 13.80 -7.14
CA LYS A 36 -3.79 13.55 -8.11
C LYS A 36 -3.67 12.09 -8.50
N THR A 37 -4.08 11.20 -7.60
CA THR A 37 -3.98 9.75 -7.81
C THR A 37 -5.34 9.10 -7.61
N LEU A 38 -5.78 8.34 -8.60
CA LEU A 38 -6.87 7.39 -8.44
C LEU A 38 -6.24 6.01 -8.23
N GLN A 39 -6.31 5.49 -7.01
CA GLN A 39 -5.86 4.14 -6.71
C GLN A 39 -7.04 3.18 -6.84
N VAL A 40 -6.85 2.07 -7.56
CA VAL A 40 -7.92 1.11 -7.81
C VAL A 40 -7.47 -0.26 -7.35
N ASN A 41 -8.12 -0.74 -6.29
CA ASN A 41 -8.01 -2.12 -5.85
C ASN A 41 -8.91 -2.98 -6.71
N ILE A 42 -8.36 -3.50 -7.81
CA ILE A 42 -9.14 -4.18 -8.85
C ILE A 42 -9.59 -5.58 -8.44
N GLY A 43 -9.14 -6.09 -7.29
CA GLY A 43 -9.60 -7.36 -6.73
C GLY A 43 -8.69 -7.88 -5.63
N LYS A 44 -9.12 -8.93 -4.92
CA LYS A 44 -8.36 -9.52 -3.79
C LYS A 44 -7.68 -10.84 -4.14
N ARG A 45 -7.81 -11.33 -5.37
CA ARG A 45 -7.12 -12.54 -5.84
C ARG A 45 -5.62 -12.28 -5.92
N CYS A 46 -4.82 -13.11 -5.27
CA CYS A 46 -3.36 -13.05 -5.26
C CYS A 46 -2.80 -14.47 -5.31
N ASN A 47 -1.67 -14.71 -5.94
CA ASN A 47 -0.98 -16.02 -5.89
C ASN A 47 -0.30 -16.27 -4.53
N LEU A 48 -0.16 -15.24 -3.67
CA LEU A 48 0.42 -15.32 -2.33
C LEU A 48 -0.64 -15.11 -1.23
N ALA A 49 -0.30 -15.52 0.00
CA ALA A 49 -1.08 -15.28 1.20
C ALA A 49 -0.21 -14.71 2.34
N CYS A 50 0.45 -13.56 2.07
CA CYS A 50 1.42 -12.97 2.99
C CYS A 50 0.83 -12.64 4.38
N HIS A 51 1.64 -12.80 5.42
CA HIS A 51 1.24 -12.61 6.82
C HIS A 51 0.98 -11.13 7.17
N HIS A 52 1.62 -10.18 6.50
CA HIS A 52 1.42 -8.74 6.70
C HIS A 52 0.35 -8.12 5.77
N CYS A 53 -0.34 -8.92 4.95
CA CYS A 53 -1.23 -8.39 3.91
C CYS A 53 -2.43 -7.64 4.52
N HIS A 54 -2.46 -6.32 4.35
CA HIS A 54 -3.50 -5.46 4.92
C HIS A 54 -4.82 -5.49 4.14
N VAL A 55 -4.85 -5.99 2.90
CA VAL A 55 -6.09 -6.20 2.11
C VAL A 55 -6.64 -7.64 2.23
N GLU A 56 -5.94 -8.50 2.99
CA GLU A 56 -6.26 -9.93 3.17
C GLU A 56 -6.33 -10.76 1.89
N SER A 57 -5.64 -10.33 0.84
CA SER A 57 -5.62 -10.99 -0.46
C SER A 57 -5.06 -12.41 -0.41
N GLY A 58 -5.51 -13.26 -1.33
CA GLY A 58 -5.11 -14.66 -1.37
C GLY A 58 -5.61 -15.44 -2.59
N PRO A 59 -5.15 -16.69 -2.78
CA PRO A 59 -5.44 -17.47 -3.99
C PRO A 59 -6.92 -17.81 -4.17
N LEU A 60 -7.66 -17.92 -3.08
CA LEU A 60 -9.08 -18.31 -3.05
C LEU A 60 -10.04 -17.11 -3.05
N ARG A 61 -9.53 -15.88 -3.12
CA ARG A 61 -10.35 -14.66 -3.17
C ARG A 61 -11.01 -14.53 -4.54
N THR A 62 -12.23 -14.02 -4.55
CA THR A 62 -13.09 -13.91 -5.75
C THR A 62 -13.53 -12.48 -6.04
N GLU A 63 -13.29 -11.59 -5.09
CA GLU A 63 -13.53 -10.16 -5.22
C GLU A 63 -12.76 -9.60 -6.40
N ARG A 64 -13.49 -8.97 -7.32
CA ARG A 64 -12.96 -8.39 -8.55
C ARG A 64 -13.83 -7.24 -9.03
N LEU A 65 -13.20 -6.23 -9.63
CA LEU A 65 -13.89 -5.13 -10.28
C LEU A 65 -14.58 -5.64 -11.54
N SER A 66 -15.84 -5.27 -11.74
CA SER A 66 -16.56 -5.66 -12.95
C SER A 66 -15.98 -4.96 -14.19
N GLU A 67 -16.20 -5.54 -15.38
CA GLU A 67 -15.87 -4.91 -16.66
C GLU A 67 -16.45 -3.49 -16.77
N ALA A 68 -17.73 -3.33 -16.40
CA ALA A 68 -18.38 -2.02 -16.34
C ALA A 68 -17.64 -1.07 -15.38
N GLY A 69 -17.18 -1.57 -14.23
CA GLY A 69 -16.35 -0.81 -13.30
C GLY A 69 -15.01 -0.37 -13.90
N CYS A 70 -14.33 -1.25 -14.65
CA CYS A 70 -13.10 -0.90 -15.36
C CYS A 70 -13.33 0.21 -16.40
N VAL A 71 -14.40 0.08 -17.19
CA VAL A 71 -14.81 1.14 -18.15
C VAL A 71 -15.08 2.44 -17.41
N ARG A 72 -15.82 2.39 -16.30
CA ARG A 72 -16.16 3.58 -15.53
C ARG A 72 -14.94 4.28 -14.92
N VAL A 73 -13.94 3.52 -14.47
CA VAL A 73 -12.66 4.09 -14.01
C VAL A 73 -11.98 4.88 -15.13
N LEU A 74 -11.93 4.33 -16.35
CA LEU A 74 -11.34 5.04 -17.49
C LEU A 74 -12.13 6.28 -17.89
N GLU A 75 -13.46 6.24 -17.84
CA GLU A 75 -14.31 7.41 -18.04
C GLU A 75 -14.02 8.51 -17.01
N LEU A 76 -13.93 8.16 -15.72
CA LEU A 76 -13.58 9.10 -14.67
C LEU A 76 -12.21 9.73 -14.92
N LEU A 77 -11.19 8.95 -15.30
CA LEU A 77 -9.86 9.48 -15.64
C LEU A 77 -9.88 10.40 -16.88
N ALA A 78 -10.78 10.16 -17.83
CA ALA A 78 -10.94 11.01 -19.01
C ALA A 78 -11.61 12.34 -18.65
N LEU A 79 -12.61 12.30 -17.77
CA LEU A 79 -13.34 13.49 -17.28
C LEU A 79 -12.51 14.35 -16.32
N ASN A 80 -11.52 13.76 -15.64
CA ASN A 80 -10.75 14.41 -14.58
C ASN A 80 -9.25 14.54 -14.93
N PRO A 81 -8.86 15.53 -15.77
CA PRO A 81 -7.48 15.66 -16.22
C PRO A 81 -6.47 16.04 -15.14
N ALA A 82 -6.93 16.52 -13.99
CA ALA A 82 -6.10 16.79 -12.81
C ALA A 82 -5.64 15.51 -12.09
N VAL A 83 -6.28 14.37 -12.36
CA VAL A 83 -5.82 13.06 -11.90
C VAL A 83 -4.74 12.58 -12.86
N GLU A 84 -3.51 12.57 -12.35
CA GLU A 84 -2.29 12.36 -13.14
C GLU A 84 -1.86 10.88 -13.12
N VAL A 85 -2.24 10.16 -12.06
CA VAL A 85 -1.78 8.79 -11.79
C VAL A 85 -2.96 7.83 -11.62
N LEU A 86 -2.92 6.70 -12.33
CA LEU A 86 -3.69 5.50 -12.01
C LEU A 86 -2.78 4.52 -11.25
N ASP A 87 -3.09 4.25 -9.98
CA ASP A 87 -2.35 3.31 -9.13
C ASP A 87 -3.12 1.99 -9.00
N LEU A 88 -2.67 0.95 -9.67
CA LEU A 88 -3.31 -0.36 -9.69
C LEU A 88 -2.77 -1.23 -8.54
N THR A 89 -3.69 -1.66 -7.68
CA THR A 89 -3.39 -2.46 -6.49
C THR A 89 -4.41 -3.59 -6.32
N GLY A 90 -4.33 -4.31 -5.21
CA GLY A 90 -5.27 -5.36 -4.82
C GLY A 90 -4.56 -6.59 -4.28
N GLY A 91 -4.91 -7.76 -4.77
CA GLY A 91 -4.18 -8.99 -4.49
C GLY A 91 -2.90 -9.09 -5.29
N ALA A 92 -3.02 -9.57 -6.52
CA ALA A 92 -2.04 -9.33 -7.56
C ALA A 92 -2.84 -8.74 -8.75
N PRO A 93 -2.77 -7.42 -9.01
CA PRO A 93 -3.61 -6.78 -10.01
C PRO A 93 -3.48 -7.43 -11.39
N GLU A 94 -2.30 -7.96 -11.73
CA GLU A 94 -1.97 -8.60 -13.00
C GLU A 94 -2.81 -9.86 -13.30
N LEU A 95 -3.39 -10.48 -12.25
CA LEU A 95 -4.31 -11.62 -12.38
C LEU A 95 -5.75 -11.23 -12.76
N HIS A 96 -6.06 -9.94 -12.78
CA HIS A 96 -7.38 -9.43 -13.14
C HIS A 96 -7.54 -9.29 -14.66
N GLU A 97 -8.66 -9.76 -15.21
CA GLU A 97 -8.91 -9.74 -16.66
C GLU A 97 -8.87 -8.33 -17.27
N GLY A 98 -9.36 -7.33 -16.54
CA GLY A 98 -9.33 -5.92 -16.95
C GLY A 98 -8.01 -5.17 -16.70
N PHE A 99 -6.98 -5.81 -16.12
CA PHE A 99 -5.72 -5.13 -15.77
C PHE A 99 -5.08 -4.44 -16.99
N ARG A 100 -4.91 -5.20 -18.07
CA ARG A 100 -4.23 -4.71 -19.28
C ARG A 100 -5.01 -3.61 -19.99
N ASP A 101 -6.35 -3.66 -19.92
CA ASP A 101 -7.20 -2.65 -20.54
C ASP A 101 -7.22 -1.34 -19.74
N LEU A 102 -7.17 -1.43 -18.40
CA LEU A 102 -6.96 -0.27 -17.53
C LEU A 102 -5.61 0.40 -17.82
N VAL A 103 -4.53 -0.39 -17.91
CA VAL A 103 -3.19 0.12 -18.25
C VAL A 103 -3.21 0.84 -19.60
N ARG A 104 -3.67 0.17 -20.67
CA ARG A 104 -3.75 0.76 -22.02
C ARG A 104 -4.61 2.02 -22.06
N GLY A 105 -5.79 1.97 -21.43
CA GLY A 105 -6.73 3.07 -21.39
C GLY A 105 -6.13 4.29 -20.70
N ALA A 106 -5.53 4.11 -19.52
CA ALA A 106 -4.90 5.19 -18.77
C ALA A 106 -3.69 5.78 -19.51
N ARG A 107 -2.83 4.94 -20.11
CA ARG A 107 -1.69 5.42 -20.92
C ARG A 107 -2.15 6.19 -22.16
N LYS A 108 -3.22 5.75 -22.83
CA LYS A 108 -3.82 6.48 -23.96
C LYS A 108 -4.36 7.87 -23.56
N LEU A 109 -4.80 8.01 -22.31
CA LEU A 109 -5.19 9.30 -21.72
C LEU A 109 -4.00 10.14 -21.24
N GLY A 110 -2.77 9.67 -21.43
CA GLY A 110 -1.54 10.35 -20.99
C GLY A 110 -1.29 10.26 -19.48
N ARG A 111 -1.91 9.30 -18.78
CA ARG A 111 -1.70 9.11 -17.33
C ARG A 111 -0.45 8.30 -17.05
N ARG A 112 0.20 8.58 -15.92
CA ARG A 112 1.17 7.65 -15.33
C ARG A 112 0.41 6.48 -14.72
N VAL A 113 0.96 5.27 -14.86
CA VAL A 113 0.37 4.05 -14.32
C VAL A 113 1.37 3.41 -13.39
N ILE A 114 0.93 3.08 -12.18
CA ILE A 114 1.70 2.32 -11.19
C ILE A 114 1.08 0.93 -11.08
N ASP A 115 1.93 -0.09 -11.09
CA ASP A 115 1.59 -1.47 -10.78
C ASP A 115 2.21 -1.87 -9.43
N ARG A 116 1.36 -2.16 -8.44
CA ARG A 116 1.79 -2.68 -7.13
C ARG A 116 2.00 -4.18 -7.21
N CYS A 117 3.16 -4.54 -7.74
CA CYS A 117 3.52 -5.90 -8.08
C CYS A 117 4.05 -6.68 -6.88
N ASN A 118 3.63 -7.95 -6.74
CA ASN A 118 4.18 -8.85 -5.74
C ASN A 118 5.44 -9.62 -6.22
N LEU A 119 5.91 -9.33 -7.44
CA LEU A 119 7.01 -9.98 -8.18
C LEU A 119 6.72 -11.42 -8.63
N THR A 120 6.32 -12.28 -7.71
CA THR A 120 6.15 -13.72 -8.00
C THR A 120 5.03 -14.04 -8.98
N VAL A 121 4.06 -13.12 -9.12
CA VAL A 121 2.94 -13.19 -10.06
C VAL A 121 3.40 -13.26 -11.51
N LEU A 122 4.56 -12.67 -11.85
CA LEU A 122 5.13 -12.67 -13.20
C LEU A 122 5.49 -14.08 -13.71
N PHE A 123 5.47 -15.08 -12.84
CA PHE A 123 5.75 -16.48 -13.16
C PHE A 123 4.54 -17.38 -12.91
N GLU A 124 3.34 -16.82 -12.80
CA GLU A 124 2.08 -17.58 -12.79
C GLU A 124 1.63 -17.91 -14.20
N SER A 125 0.81 -18.94 -14.34
CA SER A 125 0.29 -19.35 -15.65
C SER A 125 -0.51 -18.21 -16.31
N GLY A 126 -0.16 -17.88 -17.55
CA GLY A 126 -0.78 -16.80 -18.30
C GLY A 126 -0.21 -15.41 -18.01
N GLN A 127 0.92 -15.32 -17.28
CA GLN A 127 1.64 -14.08 -16.99
C GLN A 127 3.01 -14.02 -17.68
N ASP A 128 3.30 -14.96 -18.59
CA ASP A 128 4.60 -15.13 -19.24
C ASP A 128 5.08 -13.87 -19.98
N ASP A 129 4.16 -13.06 -20.51
CA ASP A 129 4.42 -11.81 -21.22
C ASP A 129 4.17 -10.56 -20.36
N THR A 130 3.74 -10.70 -19.10
CA THR A 130 3.32 -9.55 -18.27
C THR A 130 4.46 -8.57 -18.04
N ALA A 131 5.68 -9.05 -17.73
CA ALA A 131 6.82 -8.14 -17.54
C ALA A 131 7.12 -7.31 -18.80
N GLN A 132 7.09 -7.93 -19.98
CA GLN A 132 7.26 -7.25 -21.25
C GLN A 132 6.12 -6.26 -21.51
N PHE A 133 4.88 -6.66 -21.22
CA PHE A 133 3.71 -5.78 -21.35
C PHE A 133 3.83 -4.51 -20.49
N LEU A 134 4.28 -4.64 -19.24
CA LEU A 134 4.53 -3.49 -18.36
C LEU A 134 5.58 -2.56 -18.98
N ALA A 135 6.70 -3.11 -19.46
CA ALA A 135 7.77 -2.35 -20.11
C ALA A 135 7.29 -1.62 -21.37
N ASP A 136 6.53 -2.29 -22.24
CA ASP A 136 6.02 -1.75 -23.51
C ASP A 136 5.06 -0.57 -23.29
N HIS A 137 4.38 -0.53 -22.14
CA HIS A 137 3.43 0.53 -21.80
C HIS A 137 4.01 1.59 -20.86
N GLY A 138 5.29 1.45 -20.47
CA GLY A 138 5.96 2.35 -19.54
C GLY A 138 5.27 2.42 -18.19
N VAL A 139 4.90 1.26 -17.64
CA VAL A 139 4.26 1.15 -16.31
C VAL A 139 5.33 1.21 -15.24
N GLU A 140 5.15 2.05 -14.23
CA GLU A 140 6.01 2.03 -13.04
C GLU A 140 5.71 0.82 -12.17
N VAL A 141 6.74 0.12 -11.72
CA VAL A 141 6.60 -1.05 -10.85
C VAL A 141 6.99 -0.70 -9.43
N VAL A 142 6.03 -0.77 -8.51
CA VAL A 142 6.27 -0.69 -7.06
C VAL A 142 6.20 -2.10 -6.49
N ALA A 143 7.36 -2.72 -6.35
CA ALA A 143 7.51 -4.12 -6.00
C ALA A 143 7.64 -4.35 -4.48
N SER A 144 6.81 -5.23 -3.94
CA SER A 144 6.94 -5.64 -2.53
C SER A 144 8.16 -6.56 -2.35
N LEU A 145 9.17 -6.13 -1.59
CA LEU A 145 10.33 -6.94 -1.19
C LEU A 145 10.76 -6.53 0.24
N PRO A 146 10.18 -7.14 1.29
CA PRO A 146 10.29 -6.62 2.66
C PRO A 146 11.70 -6.75 3.25
N CYS A 147 12.60 -7.52 2.63
CA CYS A 147 13.99 -7.67 3.04
C CYS A 147 14.85 -8.20 1.88
N TYR A 148 16.16 -7.96 1.92
CA TYR A 148 17.13 -8.57 1.00
C TYR A 148 17.60 -9.97 1.45
N THR A 149 17.10 -10.50 2.57
CA THR A 149 17.44 -11.85 3.04
C THR A 149 16.31 -12.86 2.77
N PRO A 150 16.64 -14.12 2.40
CA PRO A 150 15.64 -15.17 2.20
C PRO A 150 14.78 -15.43 3.43
N GLU A 151 15.40 -15.54 4.61
CA GLU A 151 14.72 -15.88 5.85
C GLU A 151 13.62 -14.87 6.18
N ASN A 152 13.92 -13.56 6.14
CA ASN A 152 12.92 -12.55 6.46
C ASN A 152 11.80 -12.49 5.42
N VAL A 153 12.13 -12.64 4.13
CA VAL A 153 11.11 -12.66 3.06
C VAL A 153 10.19 -13.87 3.21
N GLU A 154 10.73 -15.05 3.47
CA GLU A 154 9.95 -16.27 3.58
C GLU A 154 9.07 -16.30 4.84
N ASN A 155 9.58 -15.78 5.96
CA ASN A 155 8.80 -15.63 7.19
C ASN A 155 7.58 -14.73 7.00
N GLN A 156 7.65 -13.72 6.13
CA GLN A 156 6.55 -12.79 5.87
C GLN A 156 5.62 -13.22 4.73
N ARG A 157 6.18 -13.82 3.68
CA ARG A 157 5.48 -13.98 2.38
C ARG A 157 5.26 -15.43 1.98
N GLY A 158 5.91 -16.37 2.65
CA GLY A 158 5.83 -17.81 2.39
C GLY A 158 7.09 -18.36 1.75
N ARG A 159 7.21 -19.70 1.77
CA ARG A 159 8.37 -20.45 1.27
C ARG A 159 8.62 -20.21 -0.22
N ASN A 160 9.89 -20.19 -0.63
CA ASN A 160 10.34 -20.04 -2.02
C ASN A 160 9.94 -18.71 -2.69
N VAL A 161 9.46 -17.71 -1.93
CA VAL A 161 9.11 -16.39 -2.47
C VAL A 161 10.36 -15.58 -2.81
N PHE A 162 11.43 -15.71 -2.02
CA PHE A 162 12.66 -14.93 -2.22
C PHE A 162 13.28 -15.18 -3.60
N ASP A 163 13.62 -16.43 -3.92
CA ASP A 163 14.24 -16.78 -5.20
C ASP A 163 13.41 -16.37 -6.41
N ARG A 164 12.08 -16.51 -6.34
CA ARG A 164 11.16 -16.03 -7.39
C ARG A 164 11.18 -14.51 -7.48
N SER A 165 11.21 -13.80 -6.35
CA SER A 165 11.29 -12.34 -6.32
C SER A 165 12.59 -11.83 -6.97
N ILE A 166 13.73 -12.44 -6.65
CA ILE A 166 15.04 -12.12 -7.26
C ILE A 166 15.01 -12.34 -8.78
N LYS A 167 14.48 -13.46 -9.26
CA LYS A 167 14.34 -13.73 -10.70
C LYS A 167 13.44 -12.72 -11.40
N ALA A 168 12.34 -12.31 -10.77
CA ALA A 168 11.43 -11.29 -11.31
C ALA A 168 12.13 -9.94 -11.42
N LEU A 169 12.90 -9.54 -10.40
CA LEU A 169 13.68 -8.29 -10.42
C LEU A 169 14.75 -8.31 -11.51
N GLN A 170 15.46 -9.43 -11.68
CA GLN A 170 16.42 -9.60 -12.78
C GLN A 170 15.75 -9.47 -14.15
N LEU A 171 14.58 -10.10 -14.34
CA LEU A 171 13.79 -9.97 -15.57
C LEU A 171 13.36 -8.51 -15.82
N LEU A 172 12.89 -7.80 -14.80
CA LEU A 172 12.57 -6.38 -14.94
C LEU A 172 13.82 -5.56 -15.30
N ASN A 173 14.97 -5.81 -14.67
CA ASN A 173 16.22 -5.11 -14.99
C ASN A 173 16.67 -5.37 -16.44
N THR A 174 16.49 -6.58 -17.00
CA THR A 174 16.81 -6.83 -18.42
C THR A 174 15.88 -6.07 -19.38
N LEU A 175 14.69 -5.69 -18.92
CA LEU A 175 13.72 -4.86 -19.65
C LEU A 175 13.93 -3.35 -19.44
N GLY A 176 14.99 -2.94 -18.74
CA GLY A 176 15.36 -1.54 -18.52
C GLY A 176 14.90 -0.94 -17.20
N TYR A 177 14.24 -1.71 -16.34
CA TYR A 177 13.76 -1.19 -15.06
C TYR A 177 14.87 -0.90 -14.06
N GLY A 178 14.70 0.15 -13.24
CA GLY A 178 15.62 0.46 -12.14
C GLY A 178 16.88 1.22 -12.55
N GLN A 179 16.89 1.81 -13.75
CA GLN A 179 18.07 2.44 -14.37
C GLN A 179 17.94 3.96 -14.51
N GLY A 180 17.05 4.60 -13.72
CA GLY A 180 16.85 6.05 -13.74
C GLY A 180 16.00 6.57 -14.91
N ASN A 181 15.22 5.70 -15.56
CA ASN A 181 14.22 6.10 -16.56
C ASN A 181 12.83 6.12 -15.93
N ASP A 182 12.14 7.26 -15.98
CA ASP A 182 10.80 7.43 -15.43
C ASP A 182 9.75 6.48 -16.06
N GLU A 183 9.92 6.07 -17.32
CA GLU A 183 9.01 5.10 -17.97
C GLU A 183 9.27 3.65 -17.56
N HIS A 184 10.41 3.36 -16.92
CA HIS A 184 10.78 2.04 -16.39
C HIS A 184 11.21 2.14 -14.93
N ALA A 185 10.47 2.95 -14.16
CA ALA A 185 10.74 3.11 -12.74
C ALA A 185 10.45 1.81 -11.99
N LEU A 186 11.42 1.37 -11.17
CA LEU A 186 11.31 0.24 -10.26
C LEU A 186 11.60 0.69 -8.85
N HIS A 187 10.59 0.61 -8.00
CA HIS A 187 10.70 0.93 -6.58
C HIS A 187 10.47 -0.34 -5.77
N LEU A 188 11.25 -0.51 -4.70
CA LEU A 188 11.10 -1.63 -3.77
C LEU A 188 10.41 -1.14 -2.51
N VAL A 189 9.56 -1.99 -1.92
CA VAL A 189 8.85 -1.68 -0.67
C VAL A 189 9.41 -2.52 0.47
N TYR A 190 9.91 -1.85 1.49
CA TYR A 190 10.36 -2.43 2.75
C TYR A 190 9.26 -2.34 3.81
N ASN A 191 9.04 -3.45 4.52
CA ASN A 191 8.16 -3.55 5.67
C ASN A 191 8.90 -4.27 6.80
N PRO A 192 8.89 -3.74 8.05
CA PRO A 192 9.47 -4.40 9.20
C PRO A 192 9.00 -5.85 9.38
N GLY A 193 9.86 -6.69 9.94
CA GLY A 193 9.50 -8.09 10.29
C GLY A 193 8.60 -8.22 11.51
N GLY A 194 8.27 -7.14 12.21
CA GLY A 194 7.54 -7.17 13.47
C GLY A 194 6.92 -5.83 13.87
N ALA A 195 6.63 -5.71 15.17
CA ALA A 195 5.92 -4.60 15.81
C ALA A 195 6.84 -3.43 16.19
N PHE A 196 7.63 -2.94 15.24
CA PHE A 196 8.51 -1.79 15.42
C PHE A 196 8.42 -0.83 14.23
N LEU A 197 8.91 0.40 14.41
CA LEU A 197 8.96 1.40 13.34
C LEU A 197 10.09 1.04 12.36
N PRO A 198 9.93 1.30 11.05
CA PRO A 198 11.02 1.11 10.10
C PRO A 198 12.20 2.04 10.44
N GLY A 199 13.41 1.59 10.13
CA GLY A 199 14.61 2.43 10.20
C GLY A 199 14.60 3.55 9.16
N ASN A 200 15.66 4.37 9.17
CA ASN A 200 15.81 5.48 8.22
C ASN A 200 15.80 4.97 6.77
N GLN A 201 14.93 5.55 5.92
CA GLN A 201 14.76 5.10 4.54
C GLN A 201 16.05 5.20 3.71
N SER A 202 16.82 6.27 3.84
CA SER A 202 18.05 6.47 3.05
C SER A 202 19.14 5.47 3.43
N VAL A 203 19.24 5.14 4.73
CA VAL A 203 20.18 4.12 5.22
C VAL A 203 19.77 2.75 4.70
N LEU A 204 18.51 2.36 4.87
CA LEU A 204 17.97 1.10 4.36
C LEU A 204 18.08 1.01 2.84
N GLU A 205 17.86 2.10 2.11
CA GLU A 205 18.01 2.14 0.65
C GLU A 205 19.45 1.84 0.23
N ALA A 206 20.44 2.44 0.90
CA ALA A 206 21.85 2.19 0.62
C ALA A 206 22.23 0.73 0.89
N GLU A 207 21.77 0.16 2.02
CA GLU A 207 21.98 -1.25 2.35
C GLU A 207 21.33 -2.19 1.31
N PHE A 208 20.08 -1.92 0.92
CA PHE A 208 19.40 -2.70 -0.12
C PHE A 208 20.16 -2.65 -1.44
N ARG A 209 20.66 -1.47 -1.86
CA ARG A 209 21.44 -1.31 -3.09
C ARG A 209 22.74 -2.11 -3.02
N GLU A 210 23.47 -2.03 -1.91
CA GLU A 210 24.72 -2.78 -1.73
C GLU A 210 24.47 -4.29 -1.78
N ARG A 211 23.55 -4.79 -0.96
CA ARG A 211 23.30 -6.23 -0.81
C ARG A 211 22.70 -6.84 -2.07
N LEU A 212 21.64 -6.26 -2.62
CA LEU A 212 20.99 -6.79 -3.83
C LEU A 212 21.88 -6.62 -5.07
N GLY A 213 22.66 -5.54 -5.15
CA GLY A 213 23.62 -5.33 -6.22
C GLY A 213 24.75 -6.35 -6.19
N ALA A 214 25.38 -6.55 -5.03
CA ALA A 214 26.52 -7.46 -4.87
C ALA A 214 26.13 -8.94 -5.00
N GLU A 215 25.00 -9.34 -4.40
CA GLU A 215 24.61 -10.76 -4.33
C GLU A 215 23.82 -11.23 -5.55
N HIS A 216 23.09 -10.32 -6.21
CA HIS A 216 22.12 -10.67 -7.25
C HIS A 216 22.18 -9.83 -8.53
N GLY A 217 23.02 -8.79 -8.57
CA GLY A 217 23.13 -7.89 -9.72
C GLY A 217 21.87 -7.05 -9.95
N ILE A 218 21.05 -6.84 -8.92
CA ILE A 218 19.79 -6.11 -9.03
C ILE A 218 20.02 -4.61 -8.86
N VAL A 219 19.33 -3.82 -9.69
CA VAL A 219 19.23 -2.36 -9.56
C VAL A 219 17.76 -1.93 -9.42
N PHE A 220 17.52 -0.81 -8.76
CA PHE A 220 16.21 -0.22 -8.55
C PHE A 220 16.35 1.29 -8.30
N ASP A 221 15.28 2.06 -8.43
CA ASP A 221 15.34 3.53 -8.38
C ASP A 221 15.15 4.09 -6.96
N ARG A 222 14.27 3.49 -6.15
CA ARG A 222 13.95 3.93 -4.77
C ARG A 222 13.57 2.77 -3.86
N LEU A 223 13.90 2.87 -2.58
CA LEU A 223 13.33 2.04 -1.51
C LEU A 223 12.27 2.86 -0.77
N LEU A 224 11.07 2.31 -0.64
CA LEU A 224 9.93 2.91 0.05
C LEU A 224 9.74 2.17 1.38
N THR A 225 9.98 2.83 2.50
CA THR A 225 9.77 2.22 3.83
C THR A 225 8.33 2.42 4.29
N LEU A 226 7.69 1.32 4.71
CA LEU A 226 6.35 1.33 5.26
C LEU A 226 6.34 0.87 6.70
N THR A 227 5.59 1.58 7.53
CA THR A 227 5.21 1.08 8.85
C THR A 227 4.15 0.00 8.69
N ASN A 228 4.26 -1.08 9.45
CA ASN A 228 3.25 -2.13 9.44
C ASN A 228 1.93 -1.62 10.03
N MET A 229 0.92 -1.43 9.19
CA MET A 229 -0.35 -0.93 9.68
C MET A 229 -1.02 -1.94 10.63
N PRO A 230 -1.50 -1.51 11.82
CA PRO A 230 -2.08 -2.38 12.84
C PRO A 230 -3.51 -2.81 12.47
N ILE A 231 -3.67 -3.40 11.27
CA ILE A 231 -4.94 -3.78 10.66
C ILE A 231 -4.86 -5.20 10.06
N LYS A 232 -6.02 -5.84 9.91
CA LYS A 232 -6.17 -7.16 9.28
C LYS A 232 -5.17 -8.21 9.79
N ARG A 233 -4.45 -8.91 8.90
CA ARG A 233 -3.61 -10.05 9.28
C ARG A 233 -2.54 -9.70 10.30
N PHE A 234 -1.94 -8.51 10.19
CA PHE A 234 -0.95 -8.06 11.17
C PHE A 234 -1.59 -7.78 12.53
N ALA A 235 -2.75 -7.09 12.56
CA ALA A 235 -3.51 -6.91 13.80
C ALA A 235 -3.89 -8.23 14.46
N HIS A 236 -4.36 -9.23 13.68
CA HIS A 236 -4.69 -10.55 14.21
C HIS A 236 -3.46 -11.26 14.82
N SER A 237 -2.27 -11.05 14.24
CA SER A 237 -1.01 -11.57 14.80
C SER A 237 -0.71 -10.90 16.14
N LEU A 238 -0.71 -9.57 16.18
CA LEU A 238 -0.47 -8.78 17.39
C LEU A 238 -1.44 -9.15 18.51
N GLN A 239 -2.72 -9.35 18.19
CA GLN A 239 -3.73 -9.76 19.17
C GLN A 239 -3.48 -11.16 19.72
N ARG A 240 -3.11 -12.12 18.87
CA ARG A 240 -2.76 -13.48 19.29
C ARG A 240 -1.53 -13.51 20.19
N GLU A 241 -0.58 -12.61 19.94
CA GLU A 241 0.68 -12.48 20.68
C GLU A 241 0.56 -11.55 21.90
N GLY A 242 -0.58 -10.89 22.11
CA GLY A 242 -0.78 -9.94 23.20
C GLY A 242 -0.02 -8.61 23.05
N ALA A 243 0.49 -8.31 21.85
CA ALA A 243 1.34 -7.15 21.55
C ALA A 243 0.58 -5.96 20.93
N TYR A 244 -0.73 -6.07 20.70
CA TYR A 244 -1.50 -5.03 20.00
C TYR A 244 -1.50 -3.68 20.74
N ASP A 245 -1.75 -3.70 22.04
CA ASP A 245 -1.84 -2.48 22.85
C ASP A 245 -0.49 -1.76 22.96
N GLU A 246 0.59 -2.53 23.12
CA GLU A 246 1.96 -2.02 23.14
C GLU A 246 2.33 -1.39 21.79
N TYR A 247 2.02 -2.08 20.68
CA TYR A 247 2.29 -1.55 19.35
C TYR A 247 1.50 -0.27 19.05
N MET A 248 0.20 -0.23 19.41
CA MET A 248 -0.59 1.00 19.27
C MET A 248 -0.03 2.14 20.13
N SER A 249 0.45 1.84 21.34
CA SER A 249 1.09 2.82 22.21
C SER A 249 2.38 3.36 21.59
N LEU A 250 3.19 2.51 20.98
CA LEU A 250 4.38 2.91 20.21
C LEU A 250 4.02 3.90 19.11
N LEU A 251 3.02 3.57 18.28
CA LEU A 251 2.60 4.43 17.15
C LEU A 251 2.09 5.80 17.63
N ILE A 252 1.31 5.81 18.71
CA ILE A 252 0.78 7.06 19.30
C ILE A 252 1.91 7.90 19.90
N ALA A 253 2.83 7.28 20.64
CA ALA A 253 3.96 7.97 21.27
C ALA A 253 4.91 8.60 20.25
N HIS A 254 5.00 8.02 19.05
CA HIS A 254 5.84 8.51 17.95
C HIS A 254 5.07 9.32 16.91
N PHE A 255 3.84 9.76 17.22
CA PHE A 255 3.07 10.61 16.31
C PHE A 255 3.86 11.86 15.92
N ASN A 256 4.13 12.02 14.62
CA ASN A 256 4.86 13.14 14.04
C ASN A 256 3.93 14.03 13.19
N PRO A 257 3.52 15.21 13.68
CA PRO A 257 2.70 16.17 12.93
C PRO A 257 3.33 16.67 11.62
N GLU A 258 4.65 16.62 11.46
CA GLU A 258 5.34 17.08 10.24
C GLU A 258 5.01 16.21 9.03
N THR A 259 4.55 14.98 9.25
CA THR A 259 4.14 14.04 8.19
C THR A 259 2.78 14.40 7.57
N LEU A 260 1.96 15.20 8.26
CA LEU A 260 0.58 15.47 7.89
C LEU A 260 0.38 16.12 6.52
N PRO A 261 1.19 17.10 6.07
CA PRO A 261 1.02 17.74 4.77
C PRO A 261 1.13 16.77 3.59
N ASP A 262 1.98 15.74 3.74
CA ASP A 262 2.37 14.81 2.67
C ASP A 262 1.69 13.44 2.76
N LEU A 263 0.73 13.28 3.67
CA LEU A 263 -0.09 12.06 3.75
C LEU A 263 -0.83 11.79 2.43
N MET A 264 -0.67 10.59 1.89
CA MET A 264 -1.30 10.18 0.63
C MET A 264 -2.81 10.39 0.59
N CYS A 265 -3.52 10.18 1.71
CA CYS A 265 -4.98 10.33 1.78
C CYS A 265 -5.47 11.77 1.53
N ARG A 266 -4.56 12.75 1.45
CA ARG A 266 -4.88 14.13 1.06
C ARG A 266 -5.03 14.29 -0.46
N SER A 267 -4.33 13.51 -1.27
CA SER A 267 -4.30 13.66 -2.74
C SER A 267 -4.63 12.38 -3.50
N LEU A 268 -4.81 11.26 -2.81
CA LEU A 268 -5.24 9.98 -3.36
C LEU A 268 -6.71 9.72 -3.06
N LEU A 269 -7.41 9.13 -4.02
CA LEU A 269 -8.73 8.53 -3.83
C LEU A 269 -8.62 7.04 -4.14
N SER A 270 -8.97 6.18 -3.18
CA SER A 270 -8.95 4.73 -3.36
C SER A 270 -10.33 4.21 -3.76
N VAL A 271 -10.37 3.30 -4.72
CA VAL A 271 -11.58 2.66 -5.26
C VAL A 271 -11.49 1.16 -5.01
N ASP A 272 -12.50 0.59 -4.37
CA ASP A 272 -12.57 -0.87 -4.18
C ASP A 272 -13.11 -1.62 -5.39
N HIS A 273 -13.09 -2.96 -5.29
CA HIS A 273 -13.57 -3.86 -6.34
C HIS A 273 -15.08 -3.75 -6.60
N GLN A 274 -15.84 -3.02 -5.80
CA GLN A 274 -17.26 -2.73 -6.02
C GLN A 274 -17.49 -1.30 -6.55
N GLY A 275 -16.43 -0.49 -6.60
CA GLY A 275 -16.46 0.90 -7.04
C GLY A 275 -16.65 1.93 -5.91
N TYR A 276 -16.65 1.52 -4.64
CA TYR A 276 -16.76 2.45 -3.51
C TYR A 276 -15.47 3.22 -3.25
N PHE A 277 -15.63 4.46 -2.80
CA PHE A 277 -14.54 5.38 -2.49
C PHE A 277 -14.08 5.31 -1.04
N PHE A 278 -12.76 5.41 -0.88
CA PHE A 278 -12.06 5.49 0.40
C PHE A 278 -10.93 6.53 0.29
N ASP A 279 -10.52 7.15 1.41
CA ASP A 279 -9.46 8.14 1.35
C ASP A 279 -8.06 7.53 1.09
N CYS A 280 -7.85 6.26 1.44
CA CYS A 280 -6.67 5.47 1.09
C CYS A 280 -6.96 3.96 1.16
N ASP A 281 -6.00 3.13 0.73
CA ASP A 281 -6.05 1.67 0.84
C ASP A 281 -6.19 1.17 2.29
N PHE A 282 -5.61 1.85 3.27
CA PHE A 282 -5.77 1.49 4.68
C PHE A 282 -7.18 1.79 5.20
N ASN A 283 -7.79 2.90 4.78
CA ASN A 283 -9.20 3.16 5.06
C ASN A 283 -10.09 2.13 4.36
N GLN A 284 -9.78 1.77 3.11
CA GLN A 284 -10.45 0.71 2.37
C GLN A 284 -10.38 -0.62 3.12
N ALA A 285 -9.19 -1.02 3.58
CA ALA A 285 -9.01 -2.23 4.37
C ALA A 285 -9.83 -2.18 5.66
N CYS A 286 -9.90 -1.02 6.32
CA CYS A 286 -10.69 -0.82 7.54
C CYS A 286 -12.19 -0.62 7.30
N GLU A 287 -12.66 -0.60 6.06
CA GLU A 287 -14.06 -0.31 5.70
C GLU A 287 -14.52 1.07 6.18
N ILE A 288 -13.61 2.06 6.18
CA ILE A 288 -13.88 3.45 6.56
C ILE A 288 -14.12 4.27 5.28
N SER A 289 -15.38 4.36 4.86
CA SER A 289 -15.78 5.13 3.67
C SER A 289 -15.43 6.61 3.77
N ILE A 290 -15.27 7.27 2.61
CA ILE A 290 -15.11 8.72 2.57
C ILE A 290 -16.31 9.43 3.24
N PRO A 291 -16.08 10.51 4.00
CA PRO A 291 -17.18 11.34 4.52
C PRO A 291 -17.93 12.04 3.37
N GLY A 292 -19.27 12.05 3.43
CA GLY A 292 -20.11 12.78 2.47
C GLY A 292 -21.21 11.91 1.86
N SER A 293 -21.91 12.45 0.86
CA SER A 293 -23.01 11.75 0.17
C SER A 293 -22.58 11.00 -1.07
N VAL A 294 -21.51 11.43 -1.75
CA VAL A 294 -20.88 10.70 -2.84
C VAL A 294 -20.07 9.56 -2.24
N GLN A 295 -20.32 8.33 -2.67
CA GLN A 295 -19.74 7.13 -2.07
C GLN A 295 -19.09 6.20 -3.09
N ASN A 296 -19.36 6.33 -4.40
CA ASN A 296 -18.81 5.43 -5.41
C ASN A 296 -18.67 6.09 -6.80
N ILE A 297 -17.94 5.38 -7.68
CA ILE A 297 -17.60 5.81 -9.05
C ILE A 297 -18.80 6.11 -9.95
N TRP A 298 -20.02 5.68 -9.60
CA TRP A 298 -21.23 5.86 -10.40
C TRP A 298 -22.01 7.14 -10.07
N GLN A 299 -21.63 7.81 -8.98
CA GLN A 299 -22.38 8.93 -8.41
C GLN A 299 -21.78 10.31 -8.70
N ILE A 300 -20.63 10.34 -9.37
CA ILE A 300 -19.84 11.56 -9.59
C ILE A 300 -19.16 11.48 -10.95
N ASP A 301 -19.07 12.62 -11.64
CA ASP A 301 -18.29 12.78 -12.87
C ASP A 301 -17.06 13.68 -12.65
N ASP A 302 -17.17 14.68 -11.78
CA ASP A 302 -16.08 15.61 -11.42
C ASP A 302 -15.54 15.29 -10.01
N LEU A 303 -14.38 14.64 -9.94
CA LEU A 303 -13.71 14.31 -8.68
C LEU A 303 -13.24 15.57 -7.93
N GLY A 304 -13.17 16.73 -8.58
CA GLY A 304 -12.92 18.02 -7.94
C GLY A 304 -13.96 18.40 -6.90
N GLU A 305 -15.19 17.87 -6.99
CA GLU A 305 -16.24 18.08 -5.97
C GLU A 305 -15.86 17.50 -4.59
N LEU A 306 -14.87 16.61 -4.54
CA LEU A 306 -14.38 16.04 -3.28
C LEU A 306 -13.31 16.92 -2.61
N GLU A 307 -12.72 17.88 -3.32
CA GLU A 307 -11.65 18.72 -2.78
C GLU A 307 -12.11 19.52 -1.55
N GLY A 308 -11.26 19.58 -0.52
CA GLY A 308 -11.57 20.26 0.74
C GLY A 308 -12.42 19.44 1.71
N ASN A 309 -13.01 18.30 1.29
CA ASN A 309 -13.74 17.41 2.19
C ASN A 309 -12.85 16.88 3.32
N ARG A 310 -13.49 16.46 4.43
CA ARG A 310 -12.77 15.76 5.50
C ARG A 310 -12.28 14.41 5.00
N VAL A 311 -11.13 14.00 5.51
CA VAL A 311 -10.59 12.66 5.32
C VAL A 311 -11.13 11.75 6.42
N GLY A 312 -11.57 10.55 6.06
CA GLY A 312 -11.91 9.48 7.00
C GLY A 312 -10.67 9.04 7.77
N VAL A 313 -10.71 9.08 9.10
CA VAL A 313 -9.57 8.70 9.95
C VAL A 313 -9.94 7.63 10.95
N GLY A 314 -8.98 6.81 11.31
CA GLY A 314 -9.11 5.79 12.35
C GLY A 314 -7.79 5.59 13.11
N PRO A 315 -7.76 4.77 14.17
CA PRO A 315 -6.55 4.57 14.97
C PRO A 315 -5.33 4.12 14.16
N HIS A 316 -5.54 3.36 13.09
CA HIS A 316 -4.47 2.92 12.18
C HIS A 316 -3.71 4.10 11.52
N CYS A 317 -4.31 5.29 11.42
CA CYS A 317 -3.66 6.47 10.86
C CYS A 317 -2.39 6.86 11.64
N PHE A 318 -2.28 6.52 12.92
CA PHE A 318 -1.04 6.71 13.67
C PHE A 318 0.14 5.96 13.04
N GLY A 319 -0.09 4.83 12.37
CA GLY A 319 0.96 4.11 11.63
C GLY A 319 1.50 4.90 10.44
N CYS A 320 0.67 5.71 9.77
CA CYS A 320 1.11 6.56 8.65
C CYS A 320 1.91 7.78 9.11
N THR A 321 1.77 8.16 10.38
CA THR A 321 2.34 9.39 10.94
C THR A 321 3.40 9.14 12.01
N ALA A 322 3.66 7.89 12.37
CA ALA A 322 4.65 7.57 13.40
C ALA A 322 6.07 7.70 12.86
N GLY A 323 6.99 8.29 13.64
CA GLY A 323 8.40 8.46 13.27
C GLY A 323 8.55 9.34 12.02
N SER A 324 9.21 8.83 10.98
CA SER A 324 9.30 9.50 9.67
C SER A 324 7.98 9.52 8.90
N GLY A 325 6.93 8.89 9.42
CA GLY A 325 5.71 8.61 8.68
C GLY A 325 5.93 7.58 7.58
N SER A 326 4.83 7.08 7.02
CA SER A 326 4.90 6.27 5.80
C SER A 326 3.61 6.39 5.01
N SER A 327 3.78 6.49 3.70
CA SER A 327 2.70 6.40 2.72
C SER A 327 3.08 5.41 1.64
N CYS A 328 2.17 5.13 0.71
CA CYS A 328 2.46 4.37 -0.50
C CYS A 328 3.68 4.85 -1.32
N GLY A 329 4.21 6.05 -1.04
CA GLY A 329 5.44 6.63 -1.60
C GLY A 329 6.66 6.62 -0.66
N GLY A 330 6.62 5.88 0.45
CA GLY A 330 7.72 5.78 1.45
C GLY A 330 7.60 6.78 2.60
N ALA A 331 8.74 7.05 3.25
CA ALA A 331 8.87 7.99 4.37
C ALA A 331 8.46 9.43 3.98
N LEU A 332 7.83 10.14 4.91
CA LEU A 332 7.24 11.46 4.70
C LEU A 332 8.10 12.61 5.27
N SER A 333 8.96 12.33 6.24
CA SER A 333 9.97 13.26 6.74
C SER A 333 11.37 12.64 6.74
N ALA A 334 12.39 13.46 6.51
CA ALA A 334 13.80 13.04 6.56
C ALA A 334 14.26 12.70 7.98
N ASP A 335 13.63 13.32 8.99
CA ASP A 335 13.97 13.22 10.40
C ASP A 335 12.89 12.42 11.15
N GLY A 336 13.03 11.10 11.18
CA GLY A 336 12.35 10.26 12.16
C GLY A 336 13.40 9.71 13.11
N ALA A 337 13.18 9.85 14.42
CA ALA A 337 14.12 9.44 15.45
C ALA A 337 14.70 8.05 15.18
N ASP A 338 16.02 7.94 15.29
CA ASP A 338 16.80 6.73 15.12
C ASP A 338 16.19 5.58 15.95
N GLY A 339 15.30 4.81 15.33
CA GLY A 339 14.92 3.51 15.85
C GLY A 339 16.15 2.63 15.71
N GLU A 340 16.77 2.25 16.82
CA GLU A 340 17.85 1.26 16.80
C GLU A 340 17.36 0.04 16.00
N PRO A 341 18.18 -0.50 15.07
CA PRO A 341 17.86 -1.74 14.41
C PRO A 341 17.74 -2.82 15.49
N GLY A 342 16.50 -3.26 15.75
CA GLY A 342 16.26 -4.45 16.54
C GLY A 342 16.94 -5.67 15.89
N PRO A 343 17.35 -6.66 16.70
CA PRO A 343 18.23 -7.76 16.29
C PRO A 343 17.71 -8.63 15.15
#